data_AF-A0A914JK86-F1
#
_entry.id   AF-A0A914JK86-F1
#
_cell.length_a   1.000
_cell.length_b   1.000
_cell.length_c   1.000
_cell.angle_alpha   90.00
_cell.angle_beta   90.00
_cell.angle_gamma   90.00
#
_symmetry.space_group_name_H-M   'P 1'
#
loop_
_entity.id
_entity.type
_entity.pdbx_description
1 polymer ?
#
loop_
_entity_poly.entity_id
_entity_poly.type
_entity_poly.pdbx_seq_one_letter_code
_entity_poly.pdbx_strand_id
1 'polypeptide(L)'
;MYGAEDSFRHPCQPQKIQHRRHSSKNNSKCNKAKGIYAHYKVLISACFYAVCTRCDRAKEIGVDQPSFEDSQINLVIFQRRLSTIMNKHIPLENVIKEAGPLIEKFTCLLNAFSKLKITLEAYVCLKAIALVHYGNPISDDEKITNLHAIYSPKVQIIQDQFVKALQIHLSQFENGPRLSDLLGFLPNLNSTATVLLNSKMFYVPFLICREPDRFEHNPDENDYDQPDAQSEANCTSSSISDVDATDLS
;
A
#
# COMPACT_ATOMS: atom_id res chain seq x y z
N MET A 1 75.86 41.74 0.59
CA MET A 1 76.11 40.34 0.20
C MET A 1 75.20 39.45 1.05
N TYR A 2 74.42 38.59 0.36
CA TYR A 2 73.82 37.29 0.72
C TYR A 2 73.87 36.81 2.20
N GLY A 3 72.87 36.16 2.81
CA GLY A 3 71.66 35.47 2.35
C GLY A 3 71.39 34.26 3.26
N ALA A 4 70.10 33.88 3.39
CA ALA A 4 69.50 32.55 3.67
C ALA A 4 69.96 31.69 4.87
N GLU A 5 69.10 31.37 5.86
CA GLU A 5 67.97 30.41 5.94
C GLU A 5 68.34 29.09 6.66
N ASP A 6 67.55 28.80 7.69
CA ASP A 6 67.02 27.52 8.21
C ASP A 6 67.86 26.23 8.29
N SER A 7 67.89 25.64 9.50
CA SER A 7 67.97 24.18 9.67
C SER A 7 67.40 23.66 11.00
N PHE A 8 66.33 22.87 10.84
CA PHE A 8 65.92 21.68 11.58
C PHE A 8 65.54 21.76 13.07
N ARG A 9 64.24 21.97 13.32
CA ARG A 9 63.51 21.40 14.47
C ARG A 9 62.88 20.05 14.08
N HIS A 10 63.09 19.04 14.91
CA HIS A 10 62.35 17.77 14.87
C HIS A 10 60.89 17.94 15.33
N PRO A 11 59.89 17.39 14.63
CA PRO A 11 58.55 17.19 15.18
C PRO A 11 58.27 15.71 15.51
N CYS A 12 57.59 15.52 16.64
CA CYS A 12 56.91 14.30 17.07
C CYS A 12 56.00 13.74 15.96
N GLN A 13 56.04 12.43 15.75
CA GLN A 13 55.12 11.74 14.85
C GLN A 13 53.74 11.54 15.50
N PRO A 14 52.63 11.82 14.80
CA PRO A 14 51.29 11.43 15.23
C PRO A 14 50.92 10.04 14.68
N GLN A 15 50.43 9.18 15.57
CA GLN A 15 49.82 7.89 15.23
C GLN A 15 48.53 8.09 14.42
N LYS A 16 48.41 7.41 13.28
CA LYS A 16 47.21 7.38 12.44
C LYS A 16 46.09 6.61 13.14
N ILE A 17 45.07 7.32 13.60
CA ILE A 17 43.76 6.76 13.97
C ILE A 17 43.06 6.34 12.66
N GLN A 18 42.99 5.03 12.40
CA GLN A 18 42.12 4.48 11.37
C GLN A 18 40.65 4.54 11.86
N HIS A 19 39.91 5.58 11.47
CA HIS A 19 38.46 5.59 11.60
C HIS A 19 37.84 4.57 10.62
N ARG A 20 37.46 3.44 11.18
CA ARG A 20 36.80 2.29 10.57
C ARG A 20 35.46 2.69 9.93
N ARG A 21 35.41 2.76 8.60
CA ARG A 21 34.18 2.88 7.78
C ARG A 21 33.36 1.59 7.84
N HIS A 22 32.47 1.41 8.82
CA HIS A 22 31.51 0.30 8.86
C HIS A 22 30.09 0.72 9.32
N SER A 23 29.55 1.83 8.80
CA SER A 23 28.18 2.28 9.15
C SER A 23 27.31 2.62 7.93
N SER A 24 27.35 1.80 6.88
CA SER A 24 26.51 2.00 5.68
C SER A 24 25.74 0.74 5.25
N LYS A 25 26.24 -0.46 5.56
CA LYS A 25 25.57 -1.73 5.17
C LYS A 25 24.39 -2.12 6.07
N ASN A 26 24.35 -1.66 7.33
CA ASN A 26 23.35 -2.09 8.30
C ASN A 26 21.98 -1.40 8.10
N ASN A 27 21.97 -0.16 7.60
CA ASN A 27 20.73 0.55 7.28
C ASN A 27 19.99 -0.06 6.06
N SER A 28 20.71 -0.63 5.08
CA SER A 28 20.05 -1.14 3.87
C SER A 28 19.25 -2.43 4.09
N LYS A 29 19.74 -3.36 4.94
CA LYS A 29 19.04 -4.63 5.25
C LYS A 29 17.77 -4.41 6.09
N CYS A 30 17.83 -3.56 7.12
CA CYS A 30 16.66 -3.21 7.95
C CYS A 30 15.59 -2.47 7.14
N ASN A 31 16.00 -1.59 6.22
CA ASN A 31 15.07 -0.92 5.30
C ASN A 31 14.45 -1.87 4.27
N LYS A 32 15.18 -2.91 3.83
CA LYS A 32 14.67 -3.92 2.89
C LYS A 32 13.56 -4.77 3.51
N ALA A 33 13.70 -5.15 4.78
CA ALA A 33 12.67 -5.87 5.53
C ALA A 33 11.41 -5.02 5.75
N LYS A 34 11.59 -3.76 6.20
CA LYS A 34 10.50 -2.77 6.33
C LYS A 34 9.78 -2.52 5.00
N GLY A 35 10.55 -2.48 3.91
CA GLY A 35 10.05 -2.40 2.55
C GLY A 35 9.09 -3.55 2.27
N ILE A 36 9.56 -4.80 2.38
CA ILE A 36 8.78 -5.99 2.06
C ILE A 36 7.39 -6.04 2.74
N TYR A 37 7.27 -5.63 4.02
CA TYR A 37 5.97 -5.58 4.71
C TYR A 37 4.95 -4.64 4.08
N ALA A 38 5.41 -3.46 3.66
CA ALA A 38 4.54 -2.49 3.03
C ALA A 38 3.92 -3.09 1.77
N HIS A 39 4.69 -3.86 1.00
CA HIS A 39 4.25 -4.45 -0.26
C HIS A 39 3.19 -5.53 -0.04
N TYR A 40 3.40 -6.44 0.92
CA TYR A 40 2.39 -7.44 1.29
C TYR A 40 1.09 -6.82 1.78
N LYS A 41 1.19 -5.82 2.67
CA LYS A 41 0.02 -5.11 3.21
C LYS A 41 -0.77 -4.44 2.09
N VAL A 42 -0.09 -3.77 1.17
CA VAL A 42 -0.68 -3.10 0.00
C VAL A 42 -1.42 -4.12 -0.87
N LEU A 43 -0.75 -5.19 -1.29
CA LEU A 43 -1.31 -6.17 -2.21
C LEU A 43 -2.53 -6.90 -1.63
N ILE A 44 -2.44 -7.41 -0.39
CA ILE A 44 -3.58 -8.11 0.24
C ILE A 44 -4.76 -7.14 0.43
N SER A 45 -4.50 -5.90 0.84
CA SER A 45 -5.57 -4.92 1.05
C SER A 45 -6.23 -4.49 -0.26
N ALA A 46 -5.45 -4.30 -1.34
CA ALA A 46 -5.98 -3.99 -2.66
C ALA A 46 -6.82 -5.14 -3.24
N CYS A 47 -6.37 -6.40 -3.09
CA CYS A 47 -7.13 -7.57 -3.54
C CYS A 47 -8.47 -7.69 -2.80
N PHE A 48 -8.44 -7.57 -1.47
CA PHE A 48 -9.66 -7.65 -0.67
C PHE A 48 -10.65 -6.54 -1.01
N TYR A 49 -10.16 -5.29 -1.10
CA TYR A 49 -10.99 -4.17 -1.53
C TYR A 49 -11.65 -4.44 -2.89
N ALA A 50 -10.87 -4.85 -3.91
CA ALA A 50 -11.40 -5.12 -5.25
C ALA A 50 -12.48 -6.20 -5.27
N VAL A 51 -12.30 -7.27 -4.49
CA VAL A 51 -13.29 -8.36 -4.39
C VAL A 51 -14.56 -7.89 -3.69
N CYS A 52 -14.45 -7.16 -2.57
CA CYS A 52 -15.61 -6.65 -1.84
C CYS A 52 -16.42 -5.66 -2.69
N THR A 53 -15.75 -4.68 -3.29
CA THR A 53 -16.44 -3.65 -4.08
C THR A 53 -17.03 -4.16 -5.38
N ARG A 54 -16.53 -5.27 -5.93
CA ARG A 54 -17.19 -5.95 -7.06
C ARG A 54 -18.57 -6.48 -6.70
N CYS A 55 -18.74 -6.94 -5.47
CA CYS A 55 -20.03 -7.45 -5.00
C CYS A 55 -21.04 -6.30 -4.82
N ASP A 56 -20.58 -5.16 -4.29
CA ASP A 56 -21.43 -3.99 -4.03
C ASP A 56 -21.78 -3.21 -5.30
N ARG A 57 -20.82 -3.04 -6.22
CA ARG A 57 -20.96 -2.23 -7.44
C ARG A 57 -21.41 -3.01 -8.68
N ALA A 58 -21.73 -4.30 -8.58
CA ALA A 58 -22.31 -5.08 -9.67
C ALA A 58 -23.67 -4.55 -10.17
N LYS A 59 -24.28 -3.61 -9.42
CA LYS A 59 -25.56 -2.97 -9.74
C LYS A 59 -25.44 -1.69 -10.57
N GLU A 60 -24.24 -1.10 -10.65
CA GLU A 60 -23.98 0.08 -11.47
C GLU A 60 -23.13 -0.33 -12.66
N ILE A 61 -23.64 -0.14 -13.88
CA ILE A 61 -22.93 -0.41 -15.13
C ILE A 61 -21.83 0.66 -15.26
N GLY A 62 -20.70 0.45 -14.59
CA GLY A 62 -19.59 1.38 -14.52
C GLY A 62 -18.33 0.83 -15.19
N VAL A 63 -17.83 1.55 -16.19
CA VAL A 63 -16.72 1.24 -17.12
C VAL A 63 -15.33 1.17 -16.45
N ASP A 64 -15.27 1.07 -15.12
CA ASP A 64 -14.10 1.41 -14.30
C ASP A 64 -13.78 0.36 -13.23
N GLN A 65 -14.24 -0.88 -13.40
CA GLN A 65 -13.91 -1.96 -12.47
C GLN A 65 -12.64 -2.70 -12.88
N PRO A 66 -11.78 -3.09 -11.93
CA PRO A 66 -10.62 -3.91 -12.24
C PRO A 66 -11.04 -5.26 -12.82
N SER A 67 -10.39 -5.64 -13.93
CA SER A 67 -10.50 -6.97 -14.50
C SER A 67 -9.66 -7.96 -13.69
N PHE A 68 -10.18 -9.17 -13.55
CA PHE A 68 -9.50 -10.26 -12.82
C PHE A 68 -8.87 -11.25 -13.80
N GLU A 69 -9.05 -11.04 -15.10
CA GLU A 69 -8.62 -11.98 -16.14
C GLU A 69 -7.74 -11.30 -17.19
N ASP A 70 -7.99 -10.01 -17.44
CA ASP A 70 -7.33 -9.26 -18.51
C ASP A 70 -6.55 -8.07 -17.96
N SER A 71 -5.22 -8.17 -18.06
CA SER A 71 -4.31 -7.10 -17.64
C SER A 71 -4.36 -5.87 -18.55
N GLN A 72 -4.79 -6.00 -19.81
CA GLN A 72 -4.91 -4.87 -20.74
C GLN A 72 -6.03 -3.92 -20.30
N ILE A 73 -7.15 -4.45 -19.82
CA ILE A 73 -8.21 -3.64 -19.22
C ILE A 73 -7.67 -2.87 -18.01
N ASN A 74 -6.89 -3.54 -17.15
CA ASN A 74 -6.29 -2.90 -15.98
C ASN A 74 -5.25 -1.83 -16.34
N LEU A 75 -4.50 -2.02 -17.43
CA LEU A 75 -3.57 -1.03 -17.96
C LEU A 75 -4.31 0.24 -18.42
N VAL A 76 -5.43 0.09 -19.13
CA VAL A 76 -6.26 1.22 -19.57
C VAL A 76 -6.90 1.94 -18.38
N ILE A 77 -7.44 1.21 -17.41
CA ILE A 77 -7.99 1.80 -16.17
C ILE A 77 -6.92 2.61 -15.44
N PHE A 78 -5.74 2.01 -15.26
CA PHE A 78 -4.64 2.67 -14.58
C PHE A 78 -4.14 3.91 -15.34
N GLN A 79 -3.97 3.81 -16.66
CA GLN A 79 -3.56 4.94 -17.50
C GLN A 79 -4.50 6.13 -17.37
N ARG A 80 -5.81 5.87 -17.45
CA ARG A 80 -6.84 6.90 -17.35
C ARG A 80 -6.81 7.57 -15.98
N ARG A 81 -6.84 6.79 -14.90
CA ARG A 81 -6.82 7.31 -13.53
C ARG A 81 -5.53 8.05 -13.20
N LEU A 82 -4.40 7.54 -13.66
CA LEU A 82 -3.12 8.23 -13.50
C LEU A 82 -3.11 9.55 -14.26
N SER A 83 -3.65 9.58 -15.49
CA SER A 83 -3.77 10.81 -16.27
C SER A 83 -4.64 11.86 -15.57
N THR A 84 -5.74 11.43 -14.94
CA THR A 84 -6.60 12.30 -14.12
C THR A 84 -5.86 12.86 -12.91
N ILE A 85 -5.15 12.03 -12.15
CA ILE A 85 -4.37 12.47 -10.97
C ILE A 85 -3.29 13.46 -11.37
N MET A 86 -2.60 13.19 -12.46
CA MET A 86 -1.49 14.01 -12.95
C MET A 86 -1.97 15.25 -13.71
N ASN A 87 -3.28 15.41 -13.90
CA ASN A 87 -3.91 16.43 -14.74
C ASN A 87 -3.22 16.57 -16.12
N LYS A 88 -2.84 15.44 -16.71
CA LYS A 88 -2.09 15.37 -17.97
C LYS A 88 -2.34 14.04 -18.65
N HIS A 89 -2.52 14.05 -19.96
CA HIS A 89 -2.59 12.83 -20.75
C HIS A 89 -1.26 12.06 -20.71
N ILE A 90 -1.31 10.82 -20.22
CA ILE A 90 -0.18 9.89 -20.20
C ILE A 90 -0.40 8.83 -21.28
N PRO A 91 0.49 8.70 -22.28
CA PRO A 91 0.39 7.66 -23.29
C PRO A 91 0.38 6.25 -22.68
N LEU A 92 -0.48 5.37 -23.20
CA LEU A 92 -0.60 3.98 -22.73
C LEU A 92 0.72 3.20 -22.85
N GLU A 93 1.50 3.47 -23.89
CA GLU A 93 2.84 2.88 -24.10
C GLU A 93 3.80 3.12 -22.91
N ASN A 94 3.76 4.31 -22.30
CA ASN A 94 4.59 4.64 -21.15
C ASN A 94 4.14 3.86 -19.91
N VAL A 95 2.83 3.69 -19.76
CA VAL A 95 2.23 2.89 -18.69
C VAL A 95 2.60 1.41 -18.84
N ILE A 96 2.50 0.86 -20.06
CA ILE A 96 2.92 -0.52 -20.35
C ILE A 96 4.39 -0.72 -20.00
N LYS A 97 5.25 0.22 -20.42
CA LYS A 97 6.70 0.14 -20.16
C LYS A 97 7.04 0.18 -18.67
N GLU A 98 6.41 1.06 -17.90
CA GLU A 98 6.77 1.29 -16.49
C GLU A 98 6.03 0.35 -15.51
N ALA A 99 4.74 0.07 -15.77
CA ALA A 99 3.87 -0.66 -14.87
C ALA A 99 3.41 -2.03 -15.40
N GLY A 100 3.59 -2.33 -16.68
CA GLY A 100 3.10 -3.55 -17.34
C GLY A 100 3.39 -4.84 -16.56
N PRO A 101 4.66 -5.15 -16.24
CA PRO A 101 5.00 -6.38 -15.51
C PRO A 101 4.32 -6.48 -14.13
N LEU A 102 4.16 -5.34 -13.45
CA LEU A 102 3.47 -5.29 -12.16
C LEU A 102 1.97 -5.51 -12.32
N ILE A 103 1.35 -4.86 -13.30
CA ILE A 103 -0.10 -4.95 -13.54
C ILE A 103 -0.49 -6.35 -14.00
N GLU A 104 0.30 -6.99 -14.86
CA GLU A 104 0.08 -8.38 -15.25
C GLU A 104 0.13 -9.30 -14.03
N LYS A 105 1.18 -9.19 -13.22
CA LYS A 105 1.34 -10.01 -12.02
C LYS A 105 0.24 -9.76 -10.99
N PHE A 106 -0.15 -8.50 -10.81
CA PHE A 106 -1.23 -8.11 -9.92
C PHE A 106 -2.60 -8.59 -10.41
N THR A 107 -2.85 -8.62 -11.72
CA THR A 107 -4.09 -9.17 -12.30
C THR A 107 -4.20 -10.67 -12.01
N CYS A 108 -3.11 -11.42 -12.17
CA CYS A 108 -3.06 -12.83 -11.77
C CYS A 108 -3.30 -13.01 -10.26
N LEU A 109 -2.75 -12.12 -9.43
CA LEU A 109 -2.96 -12.13 -7.99
C LEU A 109 -4.44 -11.88 -7.61
N LEU A 110 -5.08 -10.90 -8.26
CA LEU A 110 -6.50 -10.61 -8.10
C LEU A 110 -7.35 -11.85 -8.41
N ASN A 111 -7.08 -12.52 -9.54
CA ASN A 111 -7.77 -13.75 -9.94
C ASN A 111 -7.62 -14.87 -8.91
N ALA A 112 -6.39 -15.09 -8.43
CA ALA A 112 -6.11 -16.12 -7.44
C ALA A 112 -6.85 -15.80 -6.13
N PHE A 113 -6.84 -14.53 -5.71
CA PHE A 113 -7.49 -14.10 -4.49
C PHE A 113 -9.03 -14.18 -4.56
N SER A 114 -9.66 -13.81 -5.69
CA SER A 114 -11.12 -13.91 -5.83
C SER A 114 -11.63 -15.35 -5.73
N LYS A 115 -10.85 -16.32 -6.20
CA LYS A 115 -11.20 -17.74 -6.11
C LYS A 115 -11.23 -18.27 -4.67
N LEU A 116 -10.53 -17.60 -3.75
CA LEU A 116 -10.56 -17.97 -2.34
C LEU A 116 -11.91 -17.64 -1.66
N LYS A 117 -12.70 -16.70 -2.18
CA LYS A 117 -14.00 -16.30 -1.59
C LYS A 117 -13.90 -16.05 -0.07
N ILE A 118 -12.83 -15.39 0.37
CA ILE A 118 -12.58 -15.20 1.80
C ILE A 118 -13.56 -14.20 2.42
N THR A 119 -13.94 -14.48 3.66
CA THR A 119 -14.68 -13.56 4.54
C THR A 119 -13.76 -12.50 5.16
N LEU A 120 -14.32 -11.49 5.79
CA LEU A 120 -13.57 -10.41 6.44
C LEU A 120 -12.67 -10.94 7.57
N GLU A 121 -13.18 -11.88 8.36
CA GLU A 121 -12.47 -12.49 9.49
C GLU A 121 -11.29 -13.33 8.98
N ALA A 122 -11.51 -14.14 7.94
CA ALA A 122 -10.46 -14.92 7.30
C ALA A 122 -9.39 -14.00 6.67
N TYR A 123 -9.80 -12.88 6.07
CA TYR A 123 -8.91 -11.86 5.54
C TYR A 123 -8.02 -11.25 6.63
N VAL A 124 -8.57 -10.88 7.78
CA VAL A 124 -7.79 -10.31 8.90
C VAL A 124 -6.75 -11.32 9.37
N CYS A 125 -7.12 -12.59 9.52
CA CYS A 125 -6.19 -13.65 9.92
C CYS A 125 -5.10 -13.88 8.86
N LEU A 126 -5.47 -13.97 7.57
CA LEU A 126 -4.52 -14.14 6.47
C LEU A 126 -3.51 -12.99 6.40
N LYS A 127 -3.97 -11.75 6.60
CA LYS A 127 -3.13 -10.56 6.63
C LYS A 127 -2.15 -10.61 7.80
N ALA A 128 -2.59 -11.03 8.99
CA ALA A 128 -1.70 -11.20 10.15
C ALA A 128 -0.66 -12.30 9.91
N ILE A 129 -1.07 -13.46 9.39
CA ILE A 129 -0.17 -14.58 9.06
C ILE A 129 0.88 -14.14 8.03
N ALA A 130 0.48 -13.47 6.95
CA ALA A 130 1.41 -12.98 5.94
C ALA A 130 2.39 -11.94 6.50
N LEU A 131 1.90 -11.03 7.35
CA LEU A 131 2.74 -10.03 8.01
C LEU A 131 3.77 -10.63 8.97
N VAL A 132 3.42 -11.72 9.66
CA VAL A 132 4.33 -12.41 10.58
C VAL A 132 5.30 -13.32 9.85
N HIS A 133 4.82 -14.09 8.86
CA HIS A 133 5.61 -15.06 8.11
C HIS A 133 6.72 -14.40 7.28
N TYR A 134 6.38 -13.33 6.56
CA TYR A 134 7.37 -12.53 5.84
C TYR A 134 8.01 -11.48 6.73
N GLY A 135 7.40 -11.26 7.90
CA GLY A 135 7.74 -10.44 9.07
C GLY A 135 9.16 -10.53 9.60
N ASN A 136 9.90 -11.56 9.24
CA ASN A 136 11.08 -11.93 9.97
C ASN A 136 12.34 -11.71 9.11
N PRO A 137 13.10 -10.61 9.31
CA PRO A 137 14.35 -10.43 8.59
C PRO A 137 15.33 -11.50 9.05
N ILE A 138 15.76 -12.36 8.12
CA ILE A 138 16.96 -13.16 8.31
C ILE A 138 18.13 -12.16 8.25
N SER A 139 18.55 -11.66 9.41
CA SER A 139 19.70 -10.77 9.54
C SER A 139 20.88 -11.54 10.12
N ASP A 140 22.02 -11.53 9.44
CA ASP A 140 23.29 -12.12 9.90
C ASP A 140 23.98 -11.33 11.03
N ASP A 141 23.26 -10.41 11.70
CA ASP A 141 23.81 -9.58 12.77
C ASP A 141 23.57 -10.28 14.11
N GLU A 142 24.64 -10.77 14.74
CA GLU A 142 24.65 -11.57 15.97
C GLU A 142 23.85 -10.94 17.13
N LYS A 143 23.76 -9.60 17.19
CA LYS A 143 22.91 -8.90 18.18
C LYS A 143 21.42 -8.97 17.85
N ILE A 144 21.06 -8.91 16.56
CA ILE A 144 19.68 -9.09 16.11
C ILE A 144 19.29 -10.57 16.18
N THR A 145 20.22 -11.50 15.95
CA THR A 145 20.02 -12.94 16.11
C THR A 145 19.64 -13.32 17.54
N ASN A 146 20.24 -12.68 18.56
CA ASN A 146 19.88 -12.90 19.95
C ASN A 146 18.49 -12.34 20.32
N LEU A 147 18.12 -11.15 19.81
CA LEU A 147 16.76 -10.63 19.98
C LEU A 147 15.76 -11.51 19.21
N HIS A 148 16.09 -11.91 18.00
CA HIS A 148 15.31 -12.84 17.17
C HIS A 148 15.07 -14.16 17.90
N ALA A 149 16.08 -14.76 18.53
CA ALA A 149 15.91 -15.99 19.32
C ALA A 149 14.93 -15.82 20.51
N ILE A 150 14.83 -14.63 21.09
CA ILE A 150 13.91 -14.34 22.22
C ILE A 150 12.50 -13.97 21.73
N TYR A 151 12.38 -13.23 20.62
CA TYR A 151 11.11 -12.77 20.07
C TYR A 151 10.46 -13.79 19.13
N SER A 152 11.25 -14.61 18.44
CA SER A 152 10.77 -15.62 17.48
C SER A 152 9.77 -16.60 18.12
N PRO A 153 9.98 -17.15 19.33
CA PRO A 153 8.99 -18.00 19.98
C PRO A 153 7.67 -17.28 20.26
N LYS A 154 7.72 -16.02 20.70
CA LYS A 154 6.51 -15.22 20.97
C LYS A 154 5.76 -14.86 19.69
N VAL A 155 6.50 -14.49 18.63
CA VAL A 155 5.96 -14.19 17.30
C VAL A 155 5.34 -15.45 16.69
N GLN A 156 5.96 -16.61 16.88
CA GLN A 156 5.44 -17.89 16.42
C GLN A 156 4.18 -18.30 17.17
N ILE A 157 4.12 -18.09 18.49
CA ILE A 157 2.88 -18.27 19.26
C ILE A 157 1.76 -17.38 18.69
N ILE A 158 2.04 -16.11 18.39
CA ILE A 158 1.05 -15.21 17.80
C ILE A 158 0.58 -15.72 16.43
N GLN A 159 1.52 -16.15 15.58
CA GLN A 159 1.19 -16.74 14.29
C GLN A 159 0.31 -17.98 14.44
N ASP A 160 0.64 -18.88 15.36
CA ASP A 160 -0.11 -20.09 15.64
C ASP A 160 -1.53 -19.78 16.11
N GLN A 161 -1.72 -18.72 16.90
CA GLN A 161 -3.07 -18.27 17.29
C GLN A 161 -3.88 -17.79 16.09
N PHE A 162 -3.29 -17.02 15.17
CA PHE A 162 -3.98 -16.61 13.94
C PHE A 162 -4.25 -17.79 13.00
N VAL A 163 -3.36 -18.77 12.90
CA VAL A 163 -3.58 -20.00 12.13
C VAL A 163 -4.72 -20.82 12.73
N LYS A 164 -4.76 -20.98 14.06
CA LYS A 164 -5.85 -21.67 14.76
C LYS A 164 -7.18 -20.94 14.60
N ALA A 165 -7.20 -19.62 14.79
CA ALA A 165 -8.40 -18.81 14.61
C ALA A 165 -8.94 -18.94 13.18
N LEU A 166 -8.04 -18.89 12.18
CA LEU A 166 -8.39 -19.11 10.78
C LEU A 166 -8.93 -20.53 10.55
N GLN A 167 -8.28 -21.57 11.08
CA GLN A 167 -8.76 -22.96 10.95
C GLN A 167 -10.15 -23.15 11.54
N ILE A 168 -10.38 -22.62 12.75
CA ILE A 168 -11.68 -22.68 13.43
C ILE A 168 -12.73 -21.97 12.57
N HIS A 169 -12.44 -20.74 12.11
CA HIS A 169 -13.35 -19.99 11.24
C HIS A 169 -13.70 -20.75 9.97
N LEU A 170 -12.69 -21.28 9.25
CA LEU A 170 -12.90 -22.02 8.01
C LEU A 170 -13.69 -23.32 8.23
N SER A 171 -13.52 -23.98 9.38
CA SER A 171 -14.25 -25.20 9.70
C SER A 171 -15.76 -25.01 9.86
N GLN A 172 -16.21 -23.76 10.08
CA GLN A 172 -17.63 -23.41 10.18
C GLN A 172 -18.32 -23.28 8.81
N PHE A 173 -17.56 -23.30 7.70
CA PHE A 173 -18.09 -23.15 6.34
C PHE A 173 -17.80 -24.40 5.50
N GLU A 174 -18.78 -25.28 5.32
CA GLU A 174 -18.63 -26.54 4.56
C GLU A 174 -18.14 -26.32 3.11
N ASN A 175 -18.51 -25.20 2.48
CA ASN A 175 -18.11 -24.82 1.12
C ASN A 175 -17.14 -23.63 1.10
N GLY A 176 -16.52 -23.31 2.24
CA GLY A 176 -15.53 -22.24 2.37
C GLY A 176 -14.16 -22.63 1.82
N PRO A 177 -13.25 -21.65 1.67
CA PRO A 177 -11.88 -21.95 1.27
C PRO A 177 -11.16 -22.80 2.32
N ARG A 178 -10.30 -23.71 1.87
CA ARG A 178 -9.49 -24.51 2.79
C ARG A 178 -8.25 -23.73 3.20
N LEU A 179 -7.71 -24.04 4.37
CA LEU A 179 -6.44 -23.48 4.80
C LEU A 179 -5.33 -23.71 3.76
N SER A 180 -5.33 -24.87 3.11
CA SER A 180 -4.38 -25.20 2.03
C SER A 180 -4.43 -24.21 0.87
N ASP A 181 -5.63 -23.72 0.52
CA ASP A 181 -5.83 -22.79 -0.59
C ASP A 181 -5.28 -21.40 -0.22
N LEU A 182 -5.54 -20.98 1.02
CA LEU A 182 -5.02 -19.72 1.56
C LEU A 182 -3.48 -19.74 1.68
N LEU A 183 -2.90 -20.86 2.10
CA LEU A 183 -1.44 -21.02 2.15
C LEU A 183 -0.84 -21.12 0.74
N GLY A 184 -1.52 -21.79 -0.19
CA GLY A 184 -1.15 -21.85 -1.61
C GLY A 184 -1.19 -20.51 -2.34
N PHE A 185 -1.90 -19.52 -1.80
CA PHE A 185 -1.89 -18.14 -2.30
C PHE A 185 -0.59 -17.39 -1.94
N LEU A 186 0.07 -17.71 -0.83
CA LEU A 186 1.25 -16.98 -0.34
C LEU A 186 2.43 -16.94 -1.32
N PRO A 187 2.78 -18.02 -2.05
CA PRO A 187 3.79 -17.96 -3.11
C PRO A 187 3.48 -16.94 -4.21
N ASN A 188 2.21 -16.87 -4.66
CA ASN A 188 1.78 -15.90 -5.67
C ASN A 188 1.89 -14.47 -5.15
N LEU A 189 1.50 -14.28 -3.89
CA LEU A 189 1.64 -13.01 -3.19
C LEU A 189 3.11 -12.58 -3.09
N ASN A 190 4.02 -13.47 -2.66
CA ASN A 190 5.46 -13.19 -2.56
C ASN A 190 6.07 -12.84 -3.93
N SER A 191 5.68 -13.58 -4.98
CA SER A 191 6.14 -13.30 -6.34
C SER A 191 5.72 -11.90 -6.80
N THR A 192 4.47 -11.50 -6.53
CA THR A 192 3.96 -10.15 -6.85
C THR A 192 4.62 -9.07 -6.00
N ALA A 193 4.81 -9.33 -4.70
CA ALA A 193 5.47 -8.42 -3.78
C ALA A 193 6.93 -8.14 -4.19
N THR A 194 7.63 -9.13 -4.75
CA THR A 194 8.98 -8.97 -5.28
C THR A 194 9.01 -8.03 -6.49
N VAL A 195 8.05 -8.15 -7.42
CA VAL A 195 7.92 -7.21 -8.56
C VAL A 195 7.63 -5.80 -8.06
N LEU A 196 6.71 -5.65 -7.11
CA LEU A 196 6.37 -4.37 -6.51
C LEU A 196 7.57 -3.76 -5.75
N LEU A 197 8.36 -4.58 -5.03
CA LEU A 197 9.55 -4.14 -4.27
C LEU A 197 10.63 -3.56 -5.16
N ASN A 198 10.79 -4.11 -6.36
CA ASN A 198 11.75 -3.61 -7.34
C ASN A 198 11.17 -2.47 -8.19
N SER A 199 9.93 -2.03 -7.92
CA SER A 199 9.24 -0.97 -8.63
C SER A 199 9.10 0.28 -7.76
N LYS A 200 8.97 1.45 -8.39
CA LYS A 200 8.59 2.70 -7.71
C LYS A 200 7.07 2.88 -7.62
N MET A 201 6.31 1.88 -8.05
CA MET A 201 4.89 1.98 -8.35
C MET A 201 3.99 1.38 -7.24
N PHE A 202 4.29 1.68 -5.98
CA PHE A 202 3.54 1.16 -4.82
C PHE A 202 2.05 1.54 -4.81
N TYR A 203 1.68 2.58 -5.56
CA TYR A 203 0.32 3.09 -5.68
C TYR A 203 -0.52 2.37 -6.74
N VAL A 204 0.10 1.64 -7.69
CA VAL A 204 -0.59 0.95 -8.80
C VAL A 204 -1.73 0.04 -8.33
N PRO A 205 -1.53 -0.85 -7.33
CA PRO A 205 -2.61 -1.72 -6.86
C PRO A 205 -3.85 -0.93 -6.43
N PHE A 206 -3.67 0.20 -5.75
CA PHE A 206 -4.79 1.01 -5.29
C PHE A 206 -5.46 1.78 -6.42
N LEU A 207 -4.69 2.35 -7.35
CA LEU A 207 -5.27 3.08 -8.49
C LEU A 207 -6.01 2.16 -9.46
N ILE A 208 -5.66 0.88 -9.54
CA ILE A 208 -6.45 -0.12 -10.27
C ILE A 208 -7.76 -0.41 -9.53
N CYS A 209 -7.70 -0.57 -8.22
CA CYS A 209 -8.86 -1.01 -7.45
C CYS A 209 -9.83 0.13 -7.10
N ARG A 210 -9.37 1.36 -6.95
CA ARG A 210 -10.15 2.52 -6.51
C ARG A 210 -9.93 3.72 -7.43
N GLU A 211 -11.03 4.40 -7.76
CA GLU A 211 -11.00 5.68 -8.46
C GLU A 211 -10.47 6.78 -7.53
N PRO A 212 -9.49 7.57 -7.97
CA PRO A 212 -8.97 8.68 -7.17
C PRO A 212 -10.01 9.80 -7.07
N ASP A 213 -10.14 10.37 -5.88
CA ASP A 213 -10.92 11.60 -5.68
C ASP A 213 -10.24 12.72 -6.48
N ARG A 214 -11.00 13.48 -7.28
CA ARG A 214 -10.44 14.58 -8.08
C ARG A 214 -9.86 15.61 -7.11
N PHE A 215 -8.59 15.97 -7.30
CA PHE A 215 -8.04 17.16 -6.66
C PHE A 215 -8.71 18.36 -7.33
N GLU A 216 -9.80 18.86 -6.77
CA GLU A 216 -10.37 20.16 -7.15
C GLU A 216 -9.32 21.22 -6.80
N HIS A 217 -8.58 21.64 -7.82
CA HIS A 217 -7.78 22.83 -7.77
C HIS A 217 -8.74 23.98 -8.07
N ASN A 218 -9.22 24.69 -7.03
CA ASN A 218 -9.92 25.97 -7.20
C ASN A 218 -8.93 26.95 -7.85
N PRO A 219 -9.11 27.37 -9.11
CA PRO A 219 -8.20 28.34 -9.74
C PRO A 219 -8.56 29.79 -9.37
N ASP A 220 -9.62 30.02 -8.59
CA ASP A 220 -10.21 31.34 -8.42
C ASP A 220 -9.92 31.92 -7.03
N GLU A 221 -8.65 32.25 -6.77
CA GLU A 221 -8.26 33.28 -5.79
C GLU A 221 -7.54 34.39 -6.54
N ASN A 222 -8.29 35.08 -7.40
CA ASN A 222 -7.96 36.41 -7.92
C ASN A 222 -9.29 37.07 -8.33
N ASP A 223 -10.05 37.56 -7.36
CA ASP A 223 -11.12 38.52 -7.65
C ASP A 223 -10.71 39.88 -7.10
N TYR A 224 -10.67 40.83 -8.03
CA TYR A 224 -10.31 42.22 -7.79
C TYR A 224 -11.43 42.92 -7.01
N ASP A 225 -11.06 43.67 -5.98
CA ASP A 225 -11.88 44.71 -5.38
C ASP A 225 -12.46 45.65 -6.45
N GLN A 226 -13.80 45.76 -6.55
CA GLN A 226 -14.46 47.06 -6.70
C GLN A 226 -15.96 47.03 -6.31
N PRO A 227 -16.50 48.11 -5.68
CA PRO A 227 -17.78 48.07 -4.97
C PRO A 227 -18.98 48.65 -5.77
N ASP A 228 -20.14 48.62 -5.09
CA ASP A 228 -21.39 49.36 -5.33
C ASP A 228 -22.41 48.74 -6.29
N ALA A 229 -23.55 48.23 -5.78
CA ALA A 229 -24.67 49.07 -5.36
C ALA A 229 -25.91 48.23 -4.94
N GLN A 230 -26.34 48.45 -3.69
CA GLN A 230 -27.73 48.56 -3.22
C GLN A 230 -28.84 47.67 -3.80
N SER A 231 -29.33 46.76 -2.96
CA SER A 231 -30.77 46.43 -2.86
C SER A 231 -31.04 45.78 -1.49
N GLU A 232 -31.17 46.61 -0.46
CA GLU A 232 -31.88 46.25 0.77
C GLU A 232 -33.37 46.07 0.48
N ALA A 233 -33.94 44.95 0.91
CA ALA A 233 -35.25 44.81 1.58
C ALA A 233 -35.80 43.39 1.42
N ASN A 234 -35.63 42.54 2.44
CA ASN A 234 -36.69 42.28 3.41
C ASN A 234 -36.40 41.00 4.20
N CYS A 235 -36.19 41.23 5.50
CA CYS A 235 -36.33 40.24 6.55
C CYS A 235 -37.83 40.03 6.78
N THR A 236 -38.32 38.80 6.68
CA THR A 236 -39.42 38.34 7.55
C THR A 236 -39.23 36.87 7.89
N SER A 237 -39.19 36.67 9.20
CA SER A 237 -39.13 35.46 9.99
C SER A 237 -40.28 34.47 9.76
N SER A 238 -39.95 33.20 10.03
CA SER A 238 -40.79 32.14 10.59
C SER A 238 -41.89 31.53 9.72
N SER A 239 -41.83 30.21 9.55
CA SER A 239 -42.77 29.30 10.25
C SER A 239 -42.33 27.84 10.12
N ILE A 240 -42.12 27.25 11.30
CA ILE A 240 -42.23 25.82 11.59
C ILE A 240 -43.68 25.41 11.33
N SER A 241 -43.88 24.22 10.76
CA SER A 241 -45.15 23.50 10.89
C SER A 241 -44.88 22.03 11.14
N ASP A 242 -45.04 21.65 12.41
CA ASP A 242 -45.36 20.30 12.87
C ASP A 242 -46.72 19.85 12.32
N VAL A 243 -46.80 18.61 11.82
CA VAL A 243 -47.99 17.74 11.80
C VAL A 243 -47.57 16.39 11.20
N ASP A 244 -48.00 15.22 11.63
CA ASP A 244 -48.71 14.77 12.84
C ASP A 244 -48.57 13.24 12.83
N ALA A 245 -48.47 12.63 14.00
CA ALA A 245 -48.48 11.19 14.16
C ALA A 245 -49.93 10.74 14.40
N THR A 246 -50.58 10.19 13.38
CA THR A 246 -51.83 9.44 13.56
C THR A 246 -51.55 7.95 13.55
N ASP A 247 -51.48 7.43 14.77
CA ASP A 247 -52.09 6.19 15.24
C ASP A 247 -53.24 5.69 14.36
N LEU A 248 -53.28 4.38 14.07
CA LEU A 248 -54.50 3.58 13.91
C LEU A 248 -54.16 2.08 13.75
N SER A 249 -54.51 1.35 14.82
CA SER A 249 -55.08 -0.01 14.88
C SER A 249 -54.21 -1.24 14.56
#